data_AF-A0A944Q7L3-F1
#
_entry.id   AF-A0A944Q7L3-F1
#
_cell.length_a   1.000
_cell.length_b   1.000
_cell.length_c   1.000
_cell.angle_alpha   90.00
_cell.angle_beta   90.00
_cell.angle_gamma   90.00
#
_symmetry.space_group_name_H-M   'P 1'
#
loop_
_entity.id
_entity.type
_entity.pdbx_description
1 polymer ?
#
loop_
_entity_poly.entity_id
_entity_poly.type
_entity_poly.pdbx_seq_one_letter_code
_entity_poly.pdbx_strand_id
1 'polypeptide(L)'
;MIPETQPESAPQHLLQKWIGDLPYQLLLLEKVLLTDDFPFDYSPKSLDALEARLLQRYESAQVPEKRTEFVESAMAYLGEILLGIAGGAWGWNTRPVDDLPGQPVVWPDPELELSPVAPMLLISYALRVRTGTAFAEEIERLRQAVAARQHAVPGWEPVKEHTPRVDPSAPLPQDPVLTAWLAERRKALSVWAEDAFDGAWRWNFHPDTLDWLEVVVRRRFATVEEFDASRDEPFVQGACWYMGEVIRRNKGAVWQYIPFDPDAEPGAPGSRESVWTEVPFVDQPDKRVGGAAIPLGCLRELLLQEEVDGEPKERKDTLRDVLFWFRSSSYAHVGALLKRMGMVAREKVDSVLTKYVEFAHDELPPHEVPATLEAFGVAISAHGDDVDDLEESYAGILEEAAALTDGAVTITDVRLHGGEYGDVLEFARNGVLVTQHTEHMSDDYLDHLAITEFIDHVDPDPGDDIRRFYLVGFVRLRDANYESYFVFATPEQAAVLETGLGLELR
;
A
#
# COMPACT_ATOMS: atom_id res chain seq x y z
N MET A 1 43.46 32.76 8.20
CA MET A 1 42.93 31.71 7.31
C MET A 1 41.67 31.18 7.96
N ILE A 2 40.53 31.56 7.42
CA ILE A 2 39.25 30.92 7.76
C ILE A 2 39.29 29.58 7.04
N PRO A 3 39.10 28.43 7.72
CA PRO A 3 38.97 27.16 7.00
C PRO A 3 37.73 27.30 6.13
N GLU A 4 37.91 27.23 4.81
CA GLU A 4 36.79 26.98 3.90
C GLU A 4 36.21 25.63 4.31
N THR A 5 35.09 25.65 5.03
CA THR A 5 34.27 24.45 5.25
C THR A 5 33.96 23.87 3.89
N GLN A 6 34.49 22.68 3.61
CA GLN A 6 34.21 21.95 2.38
C GLN A 6 32.68 21.85 2.23
N PRO A 7 32.12 22.11 1.04
CA PRO A 7 30.67 22.14 0.82
C PRO A 7 29.96 20.84 1.26
N GLU A 8 30.68 19.71 1.25
CA GLU A 8 30.23 18.39 1.69
C GLU A 8 30.06 18.25 3.22
N SER A 9 30.59 19.18 4.01
CA SER A 9 30.49 19.20 5.49
C SER A 9 29.48 20.23 6.01
N ALA A 10 28.79 20.95 5.12
CA ALA A 10 27.78 21.93 5.50
C ALA A 10 26.57 21.22 6.15
N PRO A 11 26.00 21.74 7.25
CA PRO A 11 24.88 21.10 7.95
C PRO A 11 23.68 20.80 7.05
N GLN A 12 23.38 21.70 6.10
CA GLN A 12 22.31 21.50 5.13
C GLN A 12 22.60 20.31 4.20
N HIS A 13 23.84 20.15 3.74
CA HIS A 13 24.23 19.05 2.88
C HIS A 13 24.15 17.72 3.62
N LEU A 14 24.60 17.68 4.88
CA LEU A 14 24.51 16.49 5.74
C LEU A 14 23.05 16.11 6.04
N LEU A 15 22.18 17.10 6.27
CA LEU A 15 20.74 16.88 6.43
C LEU A 15 20.11 16.30 5.16
N GLN A 16 20.41 16.87 3.99
CA GLN A 16 19.87 16.38 2.71
C GLN A 16 20.34 14.96 2.41
N LYS A 17 21.61 14.66 2.71
CA LYS A 17 22.13 13.29 2.62
C LYS A 17 21.36 12.35 3.56
N TRP A 18 21.20 12.72 4.83
CA TRP A 18 20.43 11.93 5.79
C TRP A 18 19.00 11.67 5.33
N ILE A 19 18.28 12.71 4.89
CA ILE A 19 16.90 12.57 4.39
C ILE A 19 16.86 11.67 3.14
N GLY A 20 17.83 11.79 2.24
CA GLY A 20 17.95 10.92 1.07
C GLY A 20 18.19 9.45 1.41
N ASP A 21 18.91 9.18 2.52
CA ASP A 21 19.24 7.84 3.00
C ASP A 21 18.11 7.21 3.86
N LEU A 22 17.15 8.02 4.37
CA LEU A 22 16.08 7.53 5.26
C LEU A 22 15.28 6.34 4.69
N PRO A 23 14.79 6.35 3.43
CA PRO A 23 14.03 5.22 2.90
C PRO A 23 14.84 3.92 2.92
N TYR A 24 16.13 4.00 2.60
CA TYR A 24 17.04 2.85 2.64
C TYR A 24 17.24 2.35 4.08
N GLN A 25 17.46 3.26 5.03
CA GLN A 25 17.65 2.90 6.45
C GLN A 25 16.41 2.23 7.04
N LEU A 26 15.21 2.74 6.74
CA LEU A 26 13.95 2.16 7.20
C LEU A 26 13.72 0.77 6.59
N LEU A 27 14.00 0.62 5.30
CA LEU A 27 13.87 -0.63 4.59
C LEU A 27 14.88 -1.68 5.07
N LEU A 28 16.13 -1.27 5.31
CA LEU A 28 17.17 -2.11 5.92
C LEU A 28 16.75 -2.56 7.32
N LEU A 29 16.20 -1.65 8.13
CA LEU A 29 15.69 -1.97 9.47
C LEU A 29 14.67 -3.08 9.40
N GLU A 30 13.64 -2.89 8.58
CA GLU A 30 12.51 -3.80 8.48
C GLU A 30 12.90 -5.14 7.88
N LYS A 31 13.52 -5.12 6.70
CA LYS A 31 13.65 -6.31 5.85
C LYS A 31 14.86 -7.17 6.18
N VAL A 32 15.89 -6.60 6.82
CA VAL A 32 17.18 -7.28 7.05
C VAL A 32 17.53 -7.35 8.52
N LEU A 33 17.22 -6.31 9.29
CA LEU A 33 17.67 -6.22 10.67
C LEU A 33 16.61 -6.71 11.66
N LEU A 34 15.32 -6.45 11.43
CA LEU A 34 14.22 -6.87 12.30
C LEU A 34 13.41 -7.98 11.63
N THR A 35 14.04 -9.14 11.42
CA THR A 35 13.51 -10.16 10.50
C THR A 35 12.34 -11.00 11.02
N ASP A 36 11.82 -10.82 12.24
CA ASP A 36 10.59 -11.52 12.70
C ASP A 36 9.82 -10.77 13.83
N ASP A 37 8.49 -10.80 13.73
CA ASP A 37 7.45 -10.30 14.66
C ASP A 37 7.55 -8.82 15.11
N PHE A 38 8.38 -8.02 14.46
CA PHE A 38 8.45 -6.59 14.78
C PHE A 38 7.28 -5.83 14.12
N PRO A 39 6.42 -5.13 14.88
CA PRO A 39 5.33 -4.36 14.31
C PRO A 39 5.91 -3.10 13.66
N PHE A 40 6.20 -3.14 12.36
CA PHE A 40 6.71 -2.00 11.59
C PHE A 40 5.59 -1.02 11.20
N ASP A 41 4.77 -0.67 12.18
CA ASP A 41 3.51 0.06 12.02
C ASP A 41 3.63 1.58 12.24
N TYR A 42 4.81 2.01 12.68
CA TYR A 42 5.11 3.38 13.08
C TYR A 42 4.23 3.88 14.23
N SER A 43 3.65 2.96 14.99
CA SER A 43 2.92 3.25 16.21
C SER A 43 3.91 3.46 17.36
N PRO A 44 3.53 4.22 18.40
CA PRO A 44 4.36 4.34 19.59
C PRO A 44 4.67 3.00 20.29
N LYS A 45 3.81 1.99 20.14
CA LYS A 45 4.02 0.64 20.71
C LYS A 45 5.17 -0.11 20.03
N SER A 46 5.43 0.14 18.74
CA SER A 46 6.59 -0.44 18.04
C SER A 46 7.92 -0.01 18.67
N LEU A 47 7.97 1.16 19.31
CA LEU A 47 9.18 1.65 19.96
C LEU A 47 9.54 0.87 21.23
N ASP A 48 8.55 0.35 21.96
CA ASP A 48 8.81 -0.55 23.10
C ASP A 48 9.53 -1.82 22.61
N ALA A 49 9.06 -2.39 21.50
CA ALA A 49 9.68 -3.53 20.85
C ALA A 49 11.09 -3.17 20.33
N LEU A 50 11.26 -1.98 19.75
CA LEU A 50 12.54 -1.55 19.20
C LEU A 50 13.60 -1.37 20.31
N GLU A 51 13.23 -0.74 21.43
CA GLU A 51 14.12 -0.59 22.59
C GLU A 51 14.54 -1.95 23.13
N ALA A 52 13.60 -2.89 23.28
CA ALA A 52 13.90 -4.25 23.73
C ALA A 52 14.89 -4.96 22.78
N ARG A 53 14.72 -4.82 21.45
CA ARG A 53 15.63 -5.40 20.45
C ARG A 53 17.01 -4.73 20.46
N LEU A 54 17.07 -3.39 20.63
CA LEU A 54 18.33 -2.66 20.80
C LEU A 54 19.11 -3.17 22.02
N LEU A 55 18.43 -3.32 23.16
CA LEU A 55 19.05 -3.83 24.39
C LEU A 55 19.55 -5.27 24.23
N GLN A 56 18.79 -6.14 23.58
CA GLN A 56 19.16 -7.54 23.35
C GLN A 56 20.32 -7.69 22.35
N ARG A 57 20.28 -6.97 21.22
CA ARG A 57 21.22 -7.15 20.11
C ARG A 57 22.53 -6.41 20.32
N TYR A 58 22.51 -5.29 21.06
CA TYR A 58 23.73 -4.57 21.40
C TYR A 58 24.69 -5.43 22.25
N GLU A 59 24.16 -6.35 23.07
CA GLU A 59 24.96 -7.32 23.82
C GLU A 59 25.50 -8.46 22.97
N SER A 60 24.73 -8.93 21.99
CA SER A 60 25.05 -10.14 21.23
C SER A 60 25.83 -9.88 19.94
N ALA A 61 25.80 -8.66 19.41
CA ALA A 61 26.50 -8.29 18.18
C ALA A 61 28.02 -8.34 18.38
N GLN A 62 28.65 -9.39 17.82
CA GLN A 62 30.10 -9.60 17.84
C GLN A 62 30.85 -8.68 16.86
N VAL A 63 30.17 -8.18 15.82
CA VAL A 63 30.78 -7.36 14.75
C VAL A 63 30.34 -5.90 14.91
N PRO A 64 31.27 -4.93 15.03
CA PRO A 64 30.96 -3.51 15.18
C PRO A 64 30.13 -2.92 14.05
N GLU A 65 30.39 -3.29 12.79
CA GLU A 65 29.71 -2.73 11.61
C GLU A 65 28.20 -3.00 11.63
N LYS A 66 27.79 -4.27 11.85
CA LYS A 66 26.37 -4.65 11.97
C LYS A 66 25.65 -3.96 13.13
N ARG A 67 26.40 -3.57 14.17
CA ARG A 67 25.87 -2.82 15.30
C ARG A 67 25.61 -1.37 14.91
N THR A 68 26.53 -0.76 14.16
CA THR A 68 26.37 0.60 13.64
C THR A 68 25.18 0.68 12.69
N GLU A 69 25.09 -0.21 11.71
CA GLU A 69 23.95 -0.28 10.77
C GLU A 69 22.61 -0.37 11.52
N PHE A 70 22.52 -1.25 12.51
CA PHE A 70 21.30 -1.39 13.30
C PHE A 70 20.93 -0.15 14.11
N VAL A 71 21.92 0.54 14.68
CA VAL A 71 21.69 1.77 15.42
C VAL A 71 21.27 2.92 14.50
N GLU A 72 21.89 3.06 13.32
CA GLU A 72 21.53 4.08 12.33
C GLU A 72 20.13 3.86 11.78
N SER A 73 19.79 2.62 11.43
CA SER A 73 18.45 2.28 10.96
C SER A 73 17.39 2.46 12.06
N ALA A 74 17.68 2.10 13.31
CA ALA A 74 16.81 2.36 14.45
C ALA A 74 16.65 3.87 14.73
N MET A 75 17.69 4.68 14.51
CA MET A 75 17.66 6.14 14.64
C MET A 75 16.68 6.76 13.64
N ALA A 76 16.69 6.30 12.39
CA ALA A 76 15.73 6.71 11.36
C ALA A 76 14.28 6.42 11.79
N TYR A 77 14.00 5.18 12.17
CA TYR A 77 12.65 4.76 12.56
C TYR A 77 12.15 5.48 13.82
N LEU A 78 12.99 5.62 14.84
CA LEU A 78 12.67 6.36 16.05
C LEU A 78 12.34 7.81 15.74
N GLY A 79 13.16 8.51 14.95
CA GLY A 79 12.89 9.89 14.58
C GLY A 79 11.61 10.06 13.77
N GLU A 80 11.34 9.13 12.84
CA GLU A 80 10.12 9.09 12.05
C GLU A 80 8.83 8.91 12.89
N ILE A 81 8.90 8.23 14.03
CA ILE A 81 7.78 8.11 14.97
C ILE A 81 7.67 9.36 15.85
N LEU A 82 8.79 9.91 16.33
CA LEU A 82 8.78 11.14 17.12
C LEU A 82 8.19 12.31 16.33
N LEU A 83 8.54 12.43 15.04
CA LEU A 83 7.93 13.39 14.11
C LEU A 83 6.42 13.13 13.92
N GLY A 84 6.00 11.87 13.85
CA GLY A 84 4.59 11.51 13.78
C GLY A 84 3.78 11.90 15.02
N ILE A 85 4.42 12.00 16.18
CA ILE A 85 3.78 12.40 17.45
C ILE A 85 3.76 13.93 17.60
N ALA A 86 4.90 14.57 17.39
CA ALA A 86 5.11 15.96 17.78
C ALA A 86 5.17 16.93 16.59
N GLY A 87 5.01 16.45 15.35
CA GLY A 87 5.16 17.26 14.15
C GLY A 87 6.59 17.77 13.96
N GLY A 88 6.72 18.87 13.23
CA GLY A 88 7.99 19.51 12.90
C GLY A 88 8.77 18.76 11.82
N ALA A 89 10.10 18.80 11.87
CA ALA A 89 10.96 18.35 10.77
C ALA A 89 12.26 17.70 11.25
N TRP A 90 12.89 16.95 10.36
CA TRP A 90 14.30 16.60 10.54
C TRP A 90 15.16 17.86 10.47
N GLY A 91 16.20 17.89 11.31
CA GLY A 91 17.24 18.91 11.22
C GLY A 91 18.60 18.32 11.57
N TRP A 92 19.62 19.18 11.52
CA TRP A 92 20.99 18.81 11.82
C TRP A 92 21.52 19.57 13.03
N ASN A 93 21.96 18.86 14.06
CA ASN A 93 22.67 19.45 15.18
C ASN A 93 24.17 19.45 14.87
N THR A 94 24.78 20.63 14.83
CA THR A 94 26.21 20.82 14.52
C THR A 94 27.14 20.52 15.68
N ARG A 95 26.62 20.21 16.87
CA ARG A 95 27.44 19.76 17.99
C ARG A 95 28.09 18.43 17.62
N PRO A 96 29.42 18.35 17.57
CA PRO A 96 30.10 17.11 17.21
C PRO A 96 29.73 15.96 18.15
N VAL A 97 29.54 14.77 17.57
CA VAL A 97 29.37 13.51 18.29
C VAL A 97 30.45 12.58 17.76
N ASP A 98 31.35 12.16 18.65
CA ASP A 98 32.58 11.46 18.28
C ASP A 98 33.36 12.23 17.18
N ASP A 99 33.79 11.56 16.11
CA ASP A 99 34.52 12.15 14.97
C ASP A 99 33.58 12.73 13.88
N LEU A 100 32.26 12.75 14.10
CA LEU A 100 31.28 13.25 13.13
C LEU A 100 30.99 14.75 13.33
N PRO A 101 30.79 15.53 12.24
CA PRO A 101 30.54 16.97 12.27
C PRO A 101 29.13 17.36 12.77
N GLY A 102 28.42 16.45 13.45
CA GLY A 102 27.08 16.63 13.97
C GLY A 102 26.26 15.34 13.93
N GLN A 103 24.95 15.47 14.16
CA GLN A 103 24.01 14.35 14.08
C GLN A 103 22.62 14.83 13.64
N PRO A 104 21.81 13.96 13.01
CA PRO A 104 20.41 14.27 12.74
C PRO A 104 19.61 14.36 14.05
N VAL A 105 18.64 15.28 14.06
CA VAL A 105 17.74 15.50 15.20
C VAL A 105 16.32 15.74 14.71
N VAL A 106 15.35 15.40 15.55
CA VAL A 106 13.95 15.76 15.35
C VAL A 106 13.71 17.12 16.00
N TRP A 107 13.26 18.09 15.20
CA TRP A 107 12.73 19.35 15.69
C TRP A 107 11.22 19.21 15.80
N PRO A 108 10.65 19.15 17.02
CA PRO A 108 9.20 19.14 17.19
C PRO A 108 8.55 20.38 16.57
N ASP A 109 7.23 20.33 16.36
CA ASP A 109 6.46 21.47 15.88
C ASP A 109 6.82 22.75 16.69
N PRO A 110 7.19 23.86 16.01
CA PRO A 110 7.63 25.07 16.69
C PRO A 110 6.62 25.60 17.74
N GLU A 111 5.33 25.34 17.57
CA GLU A 111 4.29 25.76 18.52
C GLU A 111 4.32 24.99 19.85
N LEU A 112 5.07 23.88 19.93
CA LEU A 112 5.31 23.15 21.17
C LEU A 112 6.44 23.75 22.02
N GLU A 113 7.25 24.65 21.46
CA GLU A 113 8.39 25.31 22.12
C GLU A 113 9.37 24.33 22.80
N LEU A 114 9.52 23.13 22.23
CA LEU A 114 10.39 22.08 22.76
C LEU A 114 11.81 22.17 22.19
N SER A 115 12.78 21.67 22.96
CA SER A 115 14.14 21.45 22.45
C SER A 115 14.16 20.28 21.45
N PRO A 116 15.07 20.28 20.47
CA PRO A 116 15.25 19.17 19.55
C PRO A 116 15.57 17.87 20.28
N VAL A 117 14.98 16.78 19.82
CA VAL A 117 15.28 15.43 20.30
C VAL A 117 16.32 14.82 19.38
N ALA A 118 17.47 14.40 19.92
CA ALA A 118 18.49 13.70 19.16
C ALA A 118 18.27 12.19 19.32
N PRO A 119 17.75 11.46 18.30
CA PRO A 119 17.40 10.06 18.47
C PRO A 119 18.62 9.20 18.83
N MET A 120 19.83 9.55 18.35
CA MET A 120 21.06 8.85 18.75
C MET A 120 21.40 9.00 20.23
N LEU A 121 21.18 10.19 20.82
CA LEU A 121 21.40 10.40 22.24
C LEU A 121 20.36 9.65 23.08
N LEU A 122 19.12 9.55 22.59
CA LEU A 122 18.07 8.79 23.25
C LEU A 122 18.37 7.28 23.22
N ILE A 123 18.80 6.74 22.08
CA ILE A 123 19.30 5.35 21.97
C ILE A 123 20.50 5.13 22.91
N SER A 124 21.49 6.03 22.90
CA SER A 124 22.65 5.94 23.80
C SER A 124 22.24 5.93 25.27
N TYR A 125 21.26 6.76 25.63
CA TYR A 125 20.71 6.81 26.98
C TYR A 125 20.05 5.48 27.34
N ALA A 126 19.15 4.97 26.48
CA ALA A 126 18.47 3.69 26.66
C ALA A 126 19.45 2.52 26.86
N LEU A 127 20.48 2.43 26.00
CA LEU A 127 21.53 1.41 26.10
C LEU A 127 22.38 1.53 27.38
N ARG A 128 22.50 2.73 27.95
CA ARG A 128 23.25 2.97 29.19
C ARG A 128 22.43 2.66 30.44
N VAL A 129 21.17 3.10 30.50
CA VAL A 129 20.31 2.94 31.69
C VAL A 129 19.60 1.59 31.73
N ARG A 130 19.30 1.03 30.54
CA ARG A 130 18.76 -0.31 30.33
C ARG A 130 17.47 -0.59 31.07
N THR A 131 16.59 0.41 31.16
CA THR A 131 15.28 0.27 31.78
C THR A 131 14.27 -0.40 30.86
N GLY A 132 14.45 -0.27 29.54
CA GLY A 132 13.46 -0.70 28.54
C GLY A 132 12.25 0.23 28.46
N THR A 133 12.38 1.47 28.95
CA THR A 133 11.30 2.47 29.05
C THR A 133 11.73 3.84 28.53
N ALA A 134 12.97 4.01 28.08
CA ALA A 134 13.49 5.32 27.71
C ALA A 134 12.72 5.95 26.55
N PHE A 135 12.33 5.14 25.55
CA PHE A 135 11.53 5.63 24.42
C PHE A 135 10.10 5.96 24.85
N ALA A 136 9.48 5.09 25.66
CA ALA A 136 8.14 5.32 26.18
C ALA A 136 8.03 6.61 27.02
N GLU A 137 9.03 6.90 27.85
CA GLU A 137 9.11 8.12 28.64
C GLU A 137 9.20 9.38 27.76
N GLU A 138 10.01 9.35 26.70
CA GLU A 138 10.13 10.48 25.77
C GLU A 138 8.85 10.68 24.95
N ILE A 139 8.21 9.59 24.50
CA ILE A 139 6.91 9.63 23.83
C ILE A 139 5.85 10.29 24.72
N GLU A 140 5.80 9.91 26.00
CA GLU A 140 4.83 10.46 26.95
C GLU A 140 5.09 11.95 27.18
N ARG A 141 6.37 12.37 27.27
CA ARG A 141 6.75 13.79 27.35
C ARG A 141 6.23 14.59 26.15
N LEU A 142 6.38 14.06 24.93
CA LEU A 142 5.91 14.71 23.71
C LEU A 142 4.37 14.77 23.65
N ARG A 143 3.69 13.67 23.99
CA ARG A 143 2.22 13.60 24.04
C ARG A 143 1.62 14.59 25.03
N GLN A 144 2.24 14.75 26.20
CA GLN A 144 1.80 15.74 27.19
C GLN A 144 1.91 17.17 26.66
N ALA A 145 2.99 17.49 25.94
CA ALA A 145 3.16 18.80 25.32
C ALA A 145 2.08 19.05 24.23
N VAL A 146 1.83 18.05 23.37
CA VAL A 146 0.77 18.11 22.36
C VAL A 146 -0.60 18.29 23.01
N ALA A 147 -0.95 17.49 24.01
CA ALA A 147 -2.22 17.58 24.72
C ALA A 147 -2.39 18.94 25.41
N ALA A 148 -1.33 19.49 26.01
CA ALA A 148 -1.36 20.83 26.60
C ALA A 148 -1.62 21.91 25.55
N ARG A 149 -1.00 21.81 24.36
CA ARG A 149 -1.24 22.75 23.25
C ARG A 149 -2.66 22.64 22.70
N GLN A 150 -3.17 21.43 22.51
CA GLN A 150 -4.55 21.17 22.08
C GLN A 150 -5.59 21.70 23.07
N HIS A 151 -5.29 21.62 24.36
CA HIS A 151 -6.16 22.20 25.39
C HIS A 151 -6.17 23.74 25.34
N ALA A 152 -5.01 24.35 25.08
CA ALA A 152 -4.89 25.81 24.95
C ALA A 152 -5.48 26.34 23.63
N VAL A 153 -5.40 25.56 22.56
CA VAL A 153 -5.88 25.91 21.22
C VAL A 153 -6.72 24.75 20.67
N PRO A 154 -8.04 24.73 20.95
CA PRO A 154 -8.91 23.68 20.44
C PRO A 154 -8.85 23.57 18.92
N GLY A 155 -8.66 22.35 18.41
CA GLY A 155 -8.53 22.07 16.97
C GLY A 155 -7.12 22.21 16.42
N TRP A 156 -6.13 22.62 17.22
CA TRP A 156 -4.72 22.55 16.82
C TRP A 156 -4.25 21.08 16.74
N GLU A 157 -3.44 20.76 15.75
CA GLU A 157 -2.73 19.48 15.63
C GLU A 157 -1.29 19.75 15.19
N PRO A 158 -0.31 18.97 15.68
CA PRO A 158 1.07 19.12 15.26
C PRO A 158 1.22 18.82 13.77
N VAL A 159 2.02 19.62 13.06
CA VAL A 159 2.22 19.48 11.62
C VAL A 159 3.62 18.97 11.34
N LYS A 160 3.73 17.76 10.78
CA LYS A 160 4.98 17.19 10.29
C LYS A 160 5.31 17.72 8.89
N GLU A 161 6.54 18.18 8.69
CA GLU A 161 7.09 18.44 7.35
C GLU A 161 7.27 17.11 6.61
N HIS A 162 6.75 17.03 5.38
CA HIS A 162 6.80 15.82 4.56
C HIS A 162 8.23 15.32 4.42
N THR A 163 8.46 14.06 4.78
CA THR A 163 9.74 13.38 4.60
C THR A 163 9.75 12.69 3.24
N PRO A 164 10.52 13.18 2.25
CA PRO A 164 10.51 12.65 0.89
C PRO A 164 10.76 11.15 0.84
N ARG A 165 9.96 10.41 0.04
CA ARG A 165 10.04 8.95 -0.17
C ARG A 165 9.84 8.09 1.09
N VAL A 166 9.58 8.71 2.24
CA VAL A 166 9.16 8.04 3.46
C VAL A 166 7.68 8.25 3.63
N ASP A 167 7.21 9.49 3.70
CA ASP A 167 5.81 9.80 3.92
C ASP A 167 4.98 9.62 2.64
N PRO A 168 3.72 9.18 2.79
CA PRO A 168 2.80 9.15 1.67
C PRO A 168 2.75 10.49 0.92
N SER A 169 2.78 10.42 -0.41
CA SER A 169 2.59 11.51 -1.36
C SER A 169 1.27 11.32 -2.12
N ALA A 170 0.88 12.35 -2.89
CA ALA A 170 -0.22 12.22 -3.82
C ALA A 170 0.26 11.49 -5.10
N PRO A 171 -0.57 10.64 -5.71
CA PRO A 171 -0.31 10.14 -7.06
C PRO A 171 -0.08 11.29 -8.04
N LEU A 172 0.77 11.06 -9.05
CA LEU A 172 0.93 12.01 -10.14
C LEU A 172 -0.40 12.18 -10.90
N PRO A 173 -0.67 13.38 -11.44
CA PRO A 173 -1.81 13.60 -12.31
C PRO A 173 -1.82 12.61 -13.47
N GLN A 174 -3.01 12.14 -13.85
CA GLN A 174 -3.16 11.18 -14.94
C GLN A 174 -2.69 11.77 -16.27
N ASP A 175 -1.69 11.13 -16.87
CA ASP A 175 -1.15 11.52 -18.17
C ASP A 175 -1.94 10.85 -19.33
N PRO A 176 -2.29 11.59 -20.41
CA PRO A 176 -2.99 11.01 -21.56
C PRO A 176 -2.23 9.88 -22.27
N VAL A 177 -0.89 9.94 -22.31
CA VAL A 177 -0.04 8.91 -22.92
C VAL A 177 -0.17 7.62 -22.11
N LEU A 178 -0.06 7.71 -20.79
CA LEU A 178 -0.25 6.57 -19.90
C LEU A 178 -1.66 5.98 -20.05
N THR A 179 -2.67 6.85 -20.10
CA THR A 179 -4.07 6.45 -20.24
C THR A 179 -4.31 5.66 -21.52
N ALA A 180 -3.81 6.18 -22.64
CA ALA A 180 -3.90 5.50 -23.93
C ALA A 180 -3.15 4.16 -23.93
N TRP A 181 -1.95 4.14 -23.36
CA TRP A 181 -1.14 2.93 -23.25
C TRP A 181 -1.84 1.86 -22.41
N LEU A 182 -2.36 2.19 -21.23
CA LEU A 182 -3.10 1.25 -20.37
C LEU A 182 -4.36 0.70 -21.08
N ALA A 183 -5.12 1.56 -21.77
CA ALA A 183 -6.30 1.14 -22.51
C ALA A 183 -5.96 0.18 -23.66
N GLU A 184 -4.89 0.45 -24.40
CA GLU A 184 -4.40 -0.41 -25.47
C GLU A 184 -3.95 -1.78 -24.93
N ARG A 185 -3.18 -1.80 -23.83
CA ARG A 185 -2.71 -3.04 -23.21
C ARG A 185 -3.85 -3.88 -22.64
N ARG A 186 -4.81 -3.25 -21.95
CA ARG A 186 -6.01 -3.94 -21.45
C ARG A 186 -6.79 -4.62 -22.57
N LYS A 187 -6.96 -3.95 -23.72
CA LYS A 187 -7.65 -4.51 -24.89
C LYS A 187 -6.87 -5.67 -25.54
N ALA A 188 -5.54 -5.59 -25.54
CA ALA A 188 -4.67 -6.60 -26.15
C ALA A 188 -4.41 -7.82 -25.25
N LEU A 189 -4.82 -7.77 -23.98
CA LEU A 189 -4.46 -8.76 -22.96
C LEU A 189 -4.74 -10.20 -23.38
N SER A 190 -5.96 -10.52 -23.82
CA SER A 190 -6.32 -11.91 -24.12
C SER A 190 -5.42 -12.51 -25.21
N VAL A 191 -5.17 -11.74 -26.28
CA VAL A 191 -4.31 -12.17 -27.40
C VAL A 191 -2.85 -12.28 -26.96
N TRP A 192 -2.37 -11.31 -26.18
CA TRP A 192 -1.00 -11.34 -25.65
C TRP A 192 -0.79 -12.51 -24.69
N ALA A 193 -1.76 -12.80 -23.82
CA ALA A 193 -1.67 -13.89 -22.85
C ALA A 193 -1.70 -15.26 -23.53
N GLU A 194 -2.45 -15.42 -24.62
CA GLU A 194 -2.41 -16.63 -25.45
C GLU A 194 -1.02 -16.87 -26.04
N ASP A 195 -0.39 -15.83 -26.61
CA ASP A 195 0.99 -15.90 -27.15
C ASP A 195 2.04 -16.14 -26.06
N ALA A 196 1.93 -15.44 -24.93
CA ALA A 196 2.92 -15.49 -23.86
C ALA A 196 2.85 -16.77 -23.02
N PHE A 197 1.64 -17.27 -22.69
CA PHE A 197 1.46 -18.34 -21.70
C PHE A 197 1.00 -19.69 -22.27
N ASP A 198 0.76 -19.80 -23.58
CA ASP A 198 0.29 -21.02 -24.25
C ASP A 198 -1.05 -21.54 -23.64
N GLY A 199 -2.00 -20.62 -23.43
CA GLY A 199 -3.37 -20.95 -23.03
C GLY A 199 -3.93 -20.16 -21.83
N ALA A 200 -5.26 -20.05 -21.82
CA ALA A 200 -5.98 -19.01 -21.09
C ALA A 200 -6.14 -19.18 -19.56
N TRP A 201 -5.65 -20.24 -18.95
CA TRP A 201 -5.84 -20.50 -17.51
C TRP A 201 -4.67 -20.05 -16.63
N ARG A 202 -3.62 -19.46 -17.23
CA ARG A 202 -2.37 -19.07 -16.55
C ARG A 202 -2.24 -17.57 -16.24
N TRP A 203 -3.17 -16.72 -16.67
CA TRP A 203 -3.06 -15.26 -16.56
C TRP A 203 -4.07 -14.67 -15.56
N ASN A 204 -3.95 -15.08 -14.30
CA ASN A 204 -4.82 -14.63 -13.20
C ASN A 204 -4.18 -13.53 -12.33
N PHE A 205 -3.02 -13.00 -12.74
CA PHE A 205 -2.24 -11.99 -12.01
C PHE A 205 -1.79 -12.42 -10.60
N HIS A 206 -1.78 -13.73 -10.34
CA HIS A 206 -1.17 -14.27 -9.13
C HIS A 206 0.35 -14.07 -9.16
N PRO A 207 1.03 -13.78 -8.03
CA PRO A 207 2.49 -13.59 -8.00
C PRO A 207 3.29 -14.73 -8.63
N ASP A 208 2.77 -15.97 -8.53
CA ASP A 208 3.42 -17.14 -9.15
C ASP A 208 3.54 -17.09 -10.67
N THR A 209 2.73 -16.29 -11.35
CA THR A 209 2.81 -16.17 -12.81
C THR A 209 4.05 -15.40 -13.26
N LEU A 210 4.73 -14.69 -12.36
CA LEU A 210 5.97 -13.98 -12.68
C LEU A 210 7.12 -14.93 -13.02
N ASP A 211 7.20 -16.10 -12.39
CA ASP A 211 8.20 -17.12 -12.74
C ASP A 211 8.00 -17.61 -14.19
N TRP A 212 6.74 -17.72 -14.62
CA TRP A 212 6.40 -18.10 -15.98
C TRP A 212 6.76 -16.99 -16.96
N LEU A 213 6.45 -15.73 -16.61
CA LEU A 213 6.82 -14.57 -17.43
C LEU A 213 8.34 -14.51 -17.62
N GLU A 214 9.11 -14.74 -16.56
CA GLU A 214 10.57 -14.80 -16.62
C GLU A 214 11.06 -15.87 -17.61
N VAL A 215 10.51 -17.10 -17.53
CA VAL A 215 10.86 -18.18 -18.47
C VAL A 215 10.56 -17.80 -19.91
N VAL A 216 9.43 -17.14 -20.17
CA VAL A 216 9.03 -16.75 -21.53
C VAL A 216 9.96 -15.66 -22.07
N VAL A 217 10.31 -14.66 -21.26
CA VAL A 217 11.24 -13.58 -21.65
C VAL A 217 12.62 -14.15 -21.97
N ARG A 218 13.18 -14.99 -21.09
CA ARG A 218 14.49 -15.63 -21.29
C ARG A 218 14.53 -16.57 -22.50
N ARG A 219 13.40 -17.14 -22.90
CA ARG A 219 13.32 -17.96 -24.13
C ARG A 219 13.29 -17.11 -25.40
N ARG A 220 12.77 -15.89 -25.32
CA ARG A 220 12.55 -15.04 -26.48
C ARG A 220 13.75 -14.14 -26.80
N PHE A 221 14.50 -13.73 -25.78
CA PHE A 221 15.65 -12.85 -25.90
C PHE A 221 16.88 -13.50 -25.28
N ALA A 222 17.97 -13.57 -26.05
CA ALA A 222 19.24 -14.11 -25.55
C ALA A 222 20.12 -13.03 -24.92
N THR A 223 19.97 -11.77 -25.35
CA THR A 223 20.78 -10.64 -24.86
C THR A 223 19.94 -9.40 -24.56
N VAL A 224 20.52 -8.49 -23.78
CA VAL A 224 19.94 -7.19 -23.46
C VAL A 224 19.74 -6.33 -24.71
N GLU A 225 20.66 -6.41 -25.68
CA GLU A 225 20.57 -5.65 -26.92
C GLU A 225 19.38 -6.10 -27.79
N GLU A 226 19.10 -7.42 -27.84
CA GLU A 226 17.92 -7.94 -28.52
C GLU A 226 16.63 -7.45 -27.86
N PHE A 227 16.59 -7.46 -26.53
CA PHE A 227 15.45 -6.93 -25.77
C PHE A 227 15.26 -5.43 -25.96
N ASP A 228 16.32 -4.64 -25.86
CA ASP A 228 16.30 -3.19 -26.00
C ASP A 228 15.87 -2.79 -27.44
N ALA A 229 16.25 -3.57 -28.45
CA ALA A 229 15.81 -3.37 -29.83
C ALA A 229 14.31 -3.66 -30.04
N SER A 230 13.75 -4.60 -29.28
CA SER A 230 12.33 -4.99 -29.31
C SER A 230 11.48 -4.30 -28.24
N ARG A 231 12.01 -3.26 -27.56
CA ARG A 231 11.35 -2.62 -26.40
C ARG A 231 9.92 -2.14 -26.69
N ASP A 232 9.66 -1.66 -27.90
CA ASP A 232 8.36 -1.11 -28.30
C ASP A 232 7.45 -2.15 -28.96
N GLU A 233 7.91 -3.40 -29.11
CA GLU A 233 7.11 -4.48 -29.68
C GLU A 233 5.97 -4.91 -28.75
N PRO A 234 4.84 -5.40 -29.30
CA PRO A 234 3.67 -5.80 -28.50
C PRO A 234 3.97 -6.80 -27.39
N PHE A 235 4.92 -7.72 -27.60
CA PHE A 235 5.30 -8.70 -26.58
C PHE A 235 5.92 -8.03 -25.36
N VAL A 236 6.94 -7.19 -25.54
CA VAL A 236 7.65 -6.52 -24.43
C VAL A 236 6.72 -5.56 -23.71
N GLN A 237 5.94 -4.78 -24.46
CA GLN A 237 4.97 -3.84 -23.88
C GLN A 237 3.87 -4.56 -23.08
N GLY A 238 3.40 -5.72 -23.54
CA GLY A 238 2.47 -6.56 -22.79
C GLY A 238 3.11 -7.19 -21.55
N ALA A 239 4.37 -7.61 -21.60
CA ALA A 239 5.11 -8.12 -20.45
C ALA A 239 5.29 -7.04 -19.36
N CYS A 240 5.68 -5.83 -19.76
CA CYS A 240 5.78 -4.68 -18.86
C CYS A 240 4.44 -4.41 -18.15
N TRP A 241 3.36 -4.35 -18.93
CA TRP A 241 2.02 -4.14 -18.42
C TRP A 241 1.59 -5.26 -17.47
N TYR A 242 1.80 -6.52 -17.85
CA TYR A 242 1.41 -7.68 -17.05
C TYR A 242 2.12 -7.68 -15.68
N MET A 243 3.44 -7.48 -15.67
CA MET A 243 4.21 -7.40 -14.42
C MET A 243 3.73 -6.23 -13.54
N GLY A 244 3.50 -5.06 -14.13
CA GLY A 244 2.97 -3.92 -13.39
C GLY A 244 1.57 -4.17 -12.84
N GLU A 245 0.69 -4.88 -13.57
CA GLU A 245 -0.62 -5.28 -13.05
C GLU A 245 -0.55 -6.33 -11.94
N VAL A 246 0.43 -7.24 -11.96
CA VAL A 246 0.69 -8.15 -10.84
C VAL A 246 1.06 -7.32 -9.61
N ILE A 247 1.98 -6.35 -9.74
CA ILE A 247 2.35 -5.47 -8.62
C ILE A 247 1.13 -4.65 -8.15
N ARG A 248 0.42 -4.00 -9.09
CA ARG A 248 -0.76 -3.17 -8.83
C ARG A 248 -1.80 -3.94 -8.01
N ARG A 249 -2.22 -5.11 -8.49
CA ARG A 249 -3.30 -5.88 -7.88
C ARG A 249 -2.90 -6.63 -6.62
N ASN A 250 -1.62 -6.99 -6.46
CA ASN A 250 -1.17 -7.72 -5.27
C ASN A 250 -0.68 -6.81 -4.13
N LYS A 251 -0.26 -5.59 -4.46
CA LYS A 251 0.37 -4.70 -3.51
C LYS A 251 -0.30 -3.33 -3.40
N GLY A 252 -1.32 -3.03 -4.20
CA GLY A 252 -1.96 -1.71 -4.19
C GLY A 252 -0.98 -0.62 -4.62
N ALA A 253 -0.27 -0.86 -5.73
CA ALA A 253 0.51 0.16 -6.41
C ALA A 253 -0.36 0.91 -7.43
N VAL A 254 0.13 2.01 -7.97
CA VAL A 254 -0.52 2.80 -9.01
C VAL A 254 0.41 2.99 -10.20
N TRP A 255 -0.15 2.96 -11.42
CA TRP A 255 0.60 3.31 -12.62
C TRP A 255 0.85 4.82 -12.66
N GLN A 256 2.08 5.19 -12.99
CA GLN A 256 2.51 6.57 -13.15
C GLN A 256 3.35 6.74 -14.41
N TYR A 257 3.46 7.99 -14.85
CA TYR A 257 4.22 8.37 -16.03
C TYR A 257 4.70 9.81 -15.86
N ILE A 258 5.97 10.04 -16.15
CA ILE A 258 6.58 11.36 -16.10
C ILE A 258 6.92 11.77 -17.53
N PRO A 259 6.25 12.78 -18.12
CA PRO A 259 6.58 13.25 -19.46
C PRO A 259 7.94 13.95 -19.48
N PHE A 260 8.58 13.99 -20.65
CA PHE A 260 9.78 14.79 -20.83
C PHE A 260 9.48 16.28 -20.65
N ASP A 261 10.26 16.93 -19.80
CA ASP A 261 10.25 18.37 -19.58
C ASP A 261 11.60 18.95 -20.02
N PRO A 262 11.64 19.80 -21.06
CA PRO A 262 12.88 20.41 -21.53
C PRO A 262 13.53 21.36 -20.52
N ASP A 263 12.77 21.84 -19.53
CA ASP A 263 13.23 22.73 -18.49
C ASP A 263 13.68 21.98 -17.22
N ALA A 264 13.52 20.66 -17.16
CA ALA A 264 13.96 19.84 -16.03
C ALA A 264 15.50 19.81 -15.90
N GLU A 265 15.99 19.95 -14.67
CA GLU A 265 17.42 19.82 -14.37
C GLU A 265 17.93 18.40 -14.70
N PRO A 266 19.19 18.24 -15.12
CA PRO A 266 19.79 16.93 -15.35
C PRO A 266 19.62 15.98 -14.15
N GLY A 267 19.05 14.80 -14.40
CA GLY A 267 18.79 13.78 -13.38
C GLY A 267 17.48 13.99 -12.59
N ALA A 268 16.80 15.14 -12.72
CA ALA A 268 15.48 15.35 -12.13
C ALA A 268 14.40 14.55 -12.89
N PRO A 269 13.27 14.23 -12.24
CA PRO A 269 12.07 13.74 -12.93
C PRO A 269 11.72 14.65 -14.13
N GLY A 270 11.50 14.05 -15.30
CA GLY A 270 11.21 14.78 -16.55
C GLY A 270 12.45 15.08 -17.40
N SER A 271 13.67 14.93 -16.86
CA SER A 271 14.90 15.04 -17.65
C SER A 271 15.20 13.76 -18.43
N ARG A 272 15.96 13.86 -19.54
CA ARG A 272 16.40 12.69 -20.33
C ARG A 272 17.38 11.77 -19.61
N GLU A 273 18.01 12.25 -18.54
CA GLU A 273 18.95 11.46 -17.74
C GLU A 273 18.24 10.64 -16.67
N SER A 274 16.98 10.97 -16.35
CA SER A 274 16.17 10.19 -15.44
C SER A 274 15.63 8.94 -16.13
N VAL A 275 15.86 7.78 -15.51
CA VAL A 275 15.34 6.47 -15.97
C VAL A 275 13.81 6.39 -15.92
N TRP A 276 13.15 7.29 -15.18
CA TRP A 276 11.71 7.34 -14.99
C TRP A 276 10.97 8.17 -16.04
N THR A 277 11.70 8.95 -16.84
CA THR A 277 11.13 9.85 -17.84
C THR A 277 10.69 9.08 -19.07
N GLU A 278 9.47 9.35 -19.54
CA GLU A 278 8.86 8.73 -20.72
C GLU A 278 8.74 7.19 -20.67
N VAL A 279 8.68 6.63 -19.46
CA VAL A 279 8.49 5.19 -19.25
C VAL A 279 7.37 4.98 -18.22
N PRO A 280 6.33 4.17 -18.52
CA PRO A 280 5.34 3.77 -17.52
C PRO A 280 6.00 2.99 -16.37
N PHE A 281 5.67 3.37 -15.14
CA PHE A 281 6.18 2.71 -13.93
C PHE A 281 5.07 2.53 -12.90
N VAL A 282 5.32 1.69 -11.90
CA VAL A 282 4.41 1.48 -10.77
C VAL A 282 5.03 2.00 -9.48
N ASP A 283 4.23 2.62 -8.62
CA ASP A 283 4.64 3.27 -7.37
C ASP A 283 3.55 3.13 -6.30
N GLN A 284 3.87 3.31 -5.02
CA GLN A 284 2.94 3.27 -3.89
C GLN A 284 2.93 4.63 -3.15
N PRO A 285 2.45 5.70 -3.80
CA PRO A 285 2.53 7.04 -3.26
C PRO A 285 1.73 7.17 -1.96
N ASP A 286 0.64 6.43 -1.78
CA ASP A 286 -0.18 6.52 -0.57
C ASP A 286 0.36 5.71 0.63
N LYS A 287 1.46 4.96 0.45
CA LYS A 287 2.06 4.13 1.49
C LYS A 287 3.35 4.72 2.01
N ARG A 288 3.54 4.59 3.32
CA ARG A 288 4.79 4.99 3.97
C ARG A 288 5.89 4.00 3.57
N VAL A 289 7.01 4.49 3.04
CA VAL A 289 8.09 3.66 2.46
C VAL A 289 7.52 2.69 1.42
N GLY A 290 6.73 3.25 0.50
CA GLY A 290 6.16 2.52 -0.64
C GLY A 290 7.23 2.08 -1.64
N GLY A 291 6.96 0.96 -2.32
CA GLY A 291 7.81 0.47 -3.40
C GLY A 291 7.55 1.18 -4.72
N ALA A 292 8.59 1.31 -5.54
CA ALA A 292 8.49 1.77 -6.92
C ALA A 292 9.34 0.89 -7.84
N ALA A 293 8.85 0.63 -9.05
CA ALA A 293 9.56 -0.17 -10.05
C ALA A 293 9.21 0.29 -11.46
N ILE A 294 10.20 0.21 -12.35
CA ILE A 294 10.02 0.33 -13.79
C ILE A 294 9.93 -1.10 -14.34
N PRO A 295 8.74 -1.63 -14.69
CA PRO A 295 8.61 -3.03 -15.13
C PRO A 295 9.49 -3.36 -16.33
N LEU A 296 9.66 -2.42 -17.27
CA LEU A 296 10.59 -2.56 -18.39
C LEU A 296 12.04 -2.76 -17.93
N GLY A 297 12.46 -2.02 -16.91
CA GLY A 297 13.78 -2.17 -16.28
C GLY A 297 13.92 -3.54 -15.63
N CYS A 298 12.95 -3.96 -14.84
CA CYS A 298 12.98 -5.28 -14.20
C CYS A 298 13.09 -6.43 -15.22
N LEU A 299 12.36 -6.37 -16.34
CA LEU A 299 12.45 -7.37 -17.41
C LEU A 299 13.82 -7.34 -18.10
N ARG A 300 14.37 -6.14 -18.34
CA ARG A 300 15.70 -5.96 -18.92
C ARG A 300 16.80 -6.56 -18.02
N GLU A 301 16.69 -6.36 -16.71
CA GLU A 301 17.65 -6.86 -15.72
C GLU A 301 17.76 -8.39 -15.70
N LEU A 302 16.71 -9.12 -16.11
CA LEU A 302 16.77 -10.59 -16.24
C LEU A 302 17.87 -11.05 -17.20
N LEU A 303 18.16 -10.26 -18.23
CA LEU A 303 19.08 -10.62 -19.30
C LEU A 303 20.51 -10.15 -19.03
N LEU A 304 20.74 -9.40 -17.93
CA LEU A 304 22.08 -9.01 -17.52
C LEU A 304 22.81 -10.22 -16.91
N GLN A 305 24.04 -10.45 -17.37
CA GLN A 305 24.95 -11.39 -16.75
C GLN A 305 25.69 -10.69 -15.61
N GLU A 306 25.71 -11.28 -14.41
CA GLU A 306 26.61 -10.81 -13.36
C GLU A 306 28.00 -11.39 -13.62
N GLU A 307 29.00 -10.56 -13.88
CA GLU A 307 30.39 -11.02 -13.83
C GLU A 307 30.89 -10.94 -12.38
N VAL A 308 31.17 -12.09 -11.77
CA VAL A 308 31.84 -12.17 -10.46
C VAL A 308 33.16 -12.89 -10.67
N ASP A 309 34.27 -12.21 -10.36
CA ASP A 309 35.64 -12.70 -10.55
C ASP A 309 35.96 -13.12 -12.01
N GLY A 310 35.32 -12.50 -13.00
CA GLY A 310 35.55 -12.76 -14.43
C GLY A 310 34.85 -14.00 -14.97
N GLU A 311 33.99 -14.64 -14.17
CA GLU A 311 33.10 -15.71 -14.62
C GLU A 311 31.64 -15.21 -14.67
N PRO A 312 30.89 -15.53 -15.74
CA PRO A 312 29.47 -15.21 -15.80
C PRO A 312 28.72 -16.02 -14.74
N LYS A 313 28.04 -15.31 -13.85
CA LYS A 313 27.16 -15.85 -12.82
C LYS A 313 25.73 -15.48 -13.17
N GLU A 314 24.82 -16.45 -13.09
CA GLU A 314 23.40 -16.15 -13.15
C GLU A 314 23.03 -15.31 -11.93
N ARG A 315 22.47 -14.12 -12.19
CA ARG A 315 21.85 -13.30 -11.16
C ARG A 315 20.69 -14.09 -10.54
N LYS A 316 20.61 -14.06 -9.21
CA LYS A 316 19.62 -14.83 -8.45
C LYS A 316 18.28 -14.12 -8.27
N ASP A 317 18.23 -12.81 -8.51
CA ASP A 317 17.00 -12.03 -8.34
C ASP A 317 16.00 -12.39 -9.44
N THR A 318 14.84 -12.87 -9.03
CA THR A 318 13.70 -13.22 -9.89
C THR A 318 12.78 -12.02 -10.06
N LEU A 319 11.88 -12.06 -11.05
CA LEU A 319 10.81 -11.03 -11.15
C LEU A 319 9.94 -10.97 -9.89
N ARG A 320 9.78 -12.10 -9.21
CA ARG A 320 8.99 -12.20 -7.97
C ARG A 320 9.64 -11.43 -6.83
N ASP A 321 10.97 -11.40 -6.76
CA ASP A 321 11.71 -10.66 -5.73
C ASP A 321 11.47 -9.15 -5.81
N VAL A 322 11.02 -8.63 -6.97
CA VAL A 322 10.59 -7.23 -7.08
C VAL A 322 9.42 -6.91 -6.14
N LEU A 323 8.50 -7.87 -5.92
CA LEU A 323 7.35 -7.68 -5.02
C LEU A 323 7.76 -7.48 -3.56
N PHE A 324 8.97 -7.89 -3.18
CA PHE A 324 9.52 -7.70 -1.84
C PHE A 324 9.62 -6.22 -1.45
N TRP A 325 9.88 -5.36 -2.43
CA TRP A 325 10.04 -3.93 -2.25
C TRP A 325 8.70 -3.18 -2.13
N PHE A 326 7.58 -3.86 -2.37
CA PHE A 326 6.25 -3.29 -2.29
C PHE A 326 5.53 -3.73 -1.01
N ARG A 327 4.91 -2.78 -0.33
CA ARG A 327 4.11 -3.06 0.86
C ARG A 327 2.73 -3.57 0.50
N SER A 328 2.28 -4.63 1.16
CA SER A 328 0.89 -5.05 1.07
C SER A 328 -0.02 -4.02 1.77
N SER A 329 -1.34 -4.12 1.59
CA SER A 329 -2.26 -3.30 2.38
C SER A 329 -2.34 -3.83 3.81
N SER A 330 -2.88 -3.06 4.75
CA SER A 330 -3.17 -3.46 6.12
C SER A 330 -4.50 -2.84 6.55
N TYR A 331 -5.11 -3.30 7.64
CA TYR A 331 -6.34 -2.67 8.15
C TYR A 331 -6.12 -1.18 8.44
N ALA A 332 -4.97 -0.82 9.00
CA ALA A 332 -4.59 0.57 9.25
C ALA A 332 -4.47 1.38 7.94
N HIS A 333 -3.91 0.79 6.89
CA HIS A 333 -3.85 1.42 5.57
C HIS A 333 -5.26 1.66 5.00
N VAL A 334 -6.11 0.63 4.99
CA VAL A 334 -7.48 0.74 4.46
C VAL A 334 -8.29 1.76 5.26
N GLY A 335 -8.24 1.72 6.60
CA GLY A 335 -8.94 2.67 7.45
C GLY A 335 -8.47 4.12 7.23
N ALA A 336 -7.16 4.34 7.08
CA ALA A 336 -6.61 5.66 6.77
C ALA A 336 -7.08 6.18 5.40
N LEU A 337 -7.11 5.30 4.39
CA LEU A 337 -7.60 5.62 3.04
C LEU A 337 -9.09 6.00 3.07
N LEU A 338 -9.94 5.16 3.69
CA LEU A 338 -11.38 5.39 3.80
C LEU A 338 -11.70 6.69 4.57
N LYS A 339 -11.01 6.94 5.67
CA LYS A 339 -11.14 8.19 6.43
C LYS A 339 -10.76 9.40 5.60
N ARG A 340 -9.65 9.33 4.85
CA ARG A 340 -9.18 10.42 3.98
C ARG A 340 -10.21 10.77 2.90
N MET A 341 -10.94 9.79 2.40
CA MET A 341 -12.02 9.98 1.42
C MET A 341 -13.37 10.37 2.05
N GLY A 342 -13.45 10.45 3.38
CA GLY A 342 -14.69 10.75 4.10
C GLY A 342 -15.70 9.61 4.09
N MET A 343 -15.29 8.36 3.77
CA MET A 343 -16.19 7.21 3.77
C MET A 343 -16.49 6.69 5.18
N VAL A 344 -15.57 6.89 6.13
CA VAL A 344 -15.73 6.47 7.52
C VAL A 344 -15.26 7.56 8.48
N ALA A 345 -15.93 7.65 9.63
CA ALA A 345 -15.52 8.52 10.72
C ALA A 345 -14.26 7.99 11.42
N ARG A 346 -13.53 8.87 12.11
CA ARG A 346 -12.32 8.50 12.88
C ARG A 346 -12.64 7.46 13.95
N GLU A 347 -13.79 7.60 14.61
CA GLU A 347 -14.26 6.72 15.67
C GLU A 347 -14.47 5.29 15.15
N LYS A 348 -14.98 5.14 13.92
CA LYS A 348 -15.13 3.84 13.28
C LYS A 348 -13.76 3.24 12.96
N VAL A 349 -12.81 4.05 12.47
CA VAL A 349 -11.43 3.58 12.24
C VAL A 349 -10.81 3.07 13.53
N ASP A 350 -10.83 3.88 14.59
CA ASP A 350 -10.22 3.54 15.88
C ASP A 350 -10.88 2.28 16.49
N SER A 351 -12.21 2.14 16.36
CA SER A 351 -12.95 0.96 16.81
C SER A 351 -12.54 -0.32 16.07
N VAL A 352 -12.44 -0.26 14.74
CA VAL A 352 -12.02 -1.41 13.91
C VAL A 352 -10.55 -1.77 14.20
N LEU A 353 -9.64 -0.80 14.25
CA LEU A 353 -8.23 -1.07 14.57
C LEU A 353 -8.05 -1.62 15.99
N THR A 354 -8.90 -1.22 16.93
CA THR A 354 -8.92 -1.80 18.29
C THR A 354 -9.41 -3.25 18.27
N LYS A 355 -10.48 -3.54 17.50
CA LYS A 355 -11.01 -4.90 17.34
C LYS A 355 -9.97 -5.85 16.74
N TYR A 356 -9.16 -5.34 15.82
CA TYR A 356 -8.15 -6.11 15.08
C TYR A 356 -6.71 -5.81 15.52
N VAL A 357 -6.51 -5.35 16.76
CA VAL A 357 -5.21 -4.82 17.24
C VAL A 357 -4.02 -5.76 17.06
N GLU A 358 -4.26 -7.08 17.05
CA GLU A 358 -3.20 -8.08 16.87
C GLU A 358 -2.62 -8.10 15.46
N PHE A 359 -3.40 -7.73 14.45
CA PHE A 359 -3.01 -7.80 13.03
C PHE A 359 -3.39 -6.54 12.23
N ALA A 360 -3.78 -5.46 12.92
CA ALA A 360 -4.24 -4.22 12.30
C ALA A 360 -3.21 -3.61 11.33
N HIS A 361 -1.94 -3.91 11.56
CA HIS A 361 -0.81 -3.43 10.77
C HIS A 361 -0.10 -4.51 9.98
N ASP A 362 -0.57 -5.75 10.06
CA ASP A 362 -0.01 -6.87 9.33
C ASP A 362 -0.33 -6.75 7.83
N GLU A 363 0.50 -7.40 7.02
CA GLU A 363 0.30 -7.46 5.58
C GLU A 363 -0.95 -8.28 5.25
N LEU A 364 -1.93 -7.63 4.63
CA LEU A 364 -3.11 -8.27 4.08
C LEU A 364 -2.81 -8.81 2.69
N PRO A 365 -3.08 -10.10 2.43
CA PRO A 365 -3.08 -10.62 1.08
C PRO A 365 -4.25 -9.99 0.28
N PRO A 366 -4.16 -9.94 -1.06
CA PRO A 366 -5.13 -9.21 -1.89
C PRO A 366 -6.59 -9.67 -1.73
N HIS A 367 -6.80 -10.96 -1.44
CA HIS A 367 -8.12 -11.54 -1.26
C HIS A 367 -8.78 -11.22 0.10
N GLU A 368 -8.01 -10.73 1.08
CA GLU A 368 -8.54 -10.29 2.38
C GLU A 368 -8.83 -8.79 2.41
N VAL A 369 -8.31 -8.01 1.45
CA VAL A 369 -8.56 -6.57 1.36
C VAL A 369 -10.07 -6.25 1.30
N PRO A 370 -10.91 -6.94 0.51
CA PRO A 370 -12.35 -6.68 0.48
C PRO A 370 -13.05 -6.92 1.83
N ALA A 371 -12.68 -7.97 2.58
CA ALA A 371 -13.21 -8.22 3.92
C ALA A 371 -12.97 -7.05 4.88
N THR A 372 -11.87 -6.31 4.70
CA THR A 372 -11.62 -5.12 5.51
C THR A 372 -12.58 -3.98 5.19
N LEU A 373 -13.01 -3.82 3.94
CA LEU A 373 -14.02 -2.82 3.54
C LEU A 373 -15.35 -3.11 4.25
N GLU A 374 -15.74 -4.37 4.34
CA GLU A 374 -16.91 -4.82 5.09
C GLU A 374 -16.74 -4.55 6.59
N ALA A 375 -15.58 -4.87 7.18
CA ALA A 375 -15.30 -4.57 8.59
C ALA A 375 -15.40 -3.06 8.91
N PHE A 376 -14.99 -2.20 7.97
CA PHE A 376 -15.16 -0.75 8.05
C PHE A 376 -16.59 -0.27 7.78
N GLY A 377 -17.49 -1.14 7.35
CA GLY A 377 -18.90 -0.85 7.13
C GLY A 377 -19.14 -0.04 5.86
N VAL A 378 -18.36 -0.27 4.81
CA VAL A 378 -18.53 0.37 3.49
C VAL A 378 -18.80 -0.64 2.37
N ALA A 379 -18.82 -1.93 2.70
CA ALA A 379 -19.10 -3.01 1.78
C ALA A 379 -19.96 -4.08 2.47
N ILE A 380 -20.60 -4.91 1.65
CA ILE A 380 -21.28 -6.15 2.06
C ILE A 380 -20.59 -7.33 1.38
N SER A 381 -20.79 -8.53 1.91
CA SER A 381 -20.32 -9.78 1.31
C SER A 381 -21.49 -10.73 1.00
N ALA A 382 -21.29 -11.56 -0.01
CA ALA A 382 -22.11 -12.73 -0.25
C ALA A 382 -21.22 -13.97 -0.08
N HIS A 383 -21.58 -14.82 0.89
CA HIS A 383 -20.85 -16.04 1.21
C HIS A 383 -20.79 -16.99 0.02
N GLY A 384 -19.59 -17.53 -0.23
CA GLY A 384 -19.35 -18.52 -1.29
C GLY A 384 -19.43 -19.98 -0.84
N ASP A 385 -19.64 -20.21 0.45
CA ASP A 385 -19.83 -21.54 1.05
C ASP A 385 -21.33 -21.84 1.26
N ASP A 386 -21.63 -22.99 1.84
CA ASP A 386 -22.99 -23.42 2.14
C ASP A 386 -23.69 -22.49 3.15
N VAL A 387 -24.97 -22.21 2.91
CA VAL A 387 -25.83 -21.43 3.80
C VAL A 387 -26.95 -22.30 4.36
N ASP A 388 -27.37 -22.00 5.59
CA ASP A 388 -28.42 -22.78 6.28
C ASP A 388 -29.82 -22.53 5.68
N ASP A 389 -30.08 -21.33 5.17
CA ASP A 389 -31.36 -20.93 4.56
C ASP A 389 -31.13 -19.85 3.48
N LEU A 390 -31.54 -20.13 2.25
CA LEU A 390 -31.37 -19.21 1.12
C LEU A 390 -32.19 -17.93 1.26
N GLU A 391 -33.46 -18.02 1.71
CA GLU A 391 -34.34 -16.85 1.83
C GLU A 391 -33.79 -15.89 2.89
N GLU A 392 -33.40 -16.41 4.06
CA GLU A 392 -32.78 -15.64 5.14
C GLU A 392 -31.45 -15.03 4.70
N SER A 393 -30.64 -15.77 3.93
CA SER A 393 -29.36 -15.27 3.41
C SER A 393 -29.55 -14.13 2.40
N TYR A 394 -30.49 -14.24 1.45
CA TYR A 394 -30.82 -13.14 0.54
C TYR A 394 -31.39 -11.93 1.29
N ALA A 395 -32.26 -12.17 2.28
CA ALA A 395 -32.82 -11.11 3.11
C ALA A 395 -31.72 -10.36 3.88
N GLY A 396 -30.75 -11.08 4.45
CA GLY A 396 -29.59 -10.50 5.15
C GLY A 396 -28.76 -9.61 4.23
N ILE A 397 -28.40 -10.09 3.03
CA ILE A 397 -27.63 -9.29 2.04
C ILE A 397 -28.38 -8.00 1.68
N LEU A 398 -29.70 -8.10 1.42
CA LEU A 398 -30.52 -6.94 1.08
C LEU A 398 -30.68 -5.95 2.26
N GLU A 399 -30.80 -6.45 3.49
CA GLU A 399 -30.87 -5.63 4.70
C GLU A 399 -29.56 -4.87 4.94
N GLU A 400 -28.42 -5.56 4.85
CA GLU A 400 -27.09 -4.94 4.97
C GLU A 400 -26.86 -3.90 3.88
N ALA A 401 -27.23 -4.20 2.64
CA ALA A 401 -27.13 -3.25 1.53
C ALA A 401 -27.97 -1.99 1.78
N ALA A 402 -29.24 -2.17 2.20
CA ALA A 402 -30.14 -1.06 2.51
C ALA A 402 -29.58 -0.19 3.66
N ALA A 403 -28.98 -0.81 4.68
CA ALA A 403 -28.40 -0.11 5.82
C ALA A 403 -27.25 0.84 5.42
N LEU A 404 -26.51 0.54 4.35
CA LEU A 404 -25.44 1.41 3.84
C LEU A 404 -25.96 2.67 3.13
N THR A 405 -27.22 2.70 2.72
CA THR A 405 -27.80 3.82 1.96
C THR A 405 -28.28 4.98 2.83
N ASP A 406 -28.01 4.95 4.14
CA ASP A 406 -28.45 5.96 5.11
C ASP A 406 -29.97 6.25 5.05
N GLY A 407 -30.76 5.23 4.66
CA GLY A 407 -32.21 5.29 4.55
C GLY A 407 -32.75 5.77 3.21
N ALA A 408 -31.90 5.98 2.19
CA ALA A 408 -32.36 6.28 0.82
C ALA A 408 -33.10 5.10 0.18
N VAL A 409 -32.76 3.86 0.57
CA VAL A 409 -33.43 2.64 0.13
C VAL A 409 -33.92 1.85 1.34
N THR A 410 -35.20 1.46 1.30
CA THR A 410 -35.80 0.50 2.24
C THR A 410 -36.16 -0.78 1.51
N ILE A 411 -35.78 -1.92 2.06
CA ILE A 411 -36.17 -3.24 1.57
C ILE A 411 -37.16 -3.88 2.54
N THR A 412 -38.28 -4.39 2.01
CA THR A 412 -39.27 -5.16 2.78
C THR A 412 -39.77 -6.37 1.99
N ASP A 413 -40.51 -7.26 2.67
CA ASP A 413 -41.25 -8.36 2.04
C ASP A 413 -40.39 -9.31 1.18
N VAL A 414 -39.15 -9.57 1.61
CA VAL A 414 -38.24 -10.51 0.92
C VAL A 414 -38.82 -11.93 0.99
N ARG A 415 -38.92 -12.59 -0.17
CA ARG A 415 -39.41 -13.97 -0.30
C ARG A 415 -38.69 -14.70 -1.42
N LEU A 416 -38.34 -15.95 -1.19
CA LEU A 416 -37.84 -16.88 -2.19
C LEU A 416 -38.87 -17.99 -2.40
N HIS A 417 -39.26 -18.23 -3.64
CA HIS A 417 -40.21 -19.31 -3.93
C HIS A 417 -39.99 -19.93 -5.30
N GLY A 418 -40.36 -21.21 -5.43
CA GLY A 418 -40.17 -21.97 -6.66
C GLY A 418 -40.94 -21.40 -7.86
N GLY A 419 -40.22 -21.24 -8.98
CA GLY A 419 -40.74 -20.83 -10.28
C GLY A 419 -40.63 -21.91 -11.36
N GLU A 420 -41.08 -21.58 -12.59
CA GLU A 420 -41.10 -22.52 -13.73
C GLU A 420 -39.68 -22.89 -14.23
N TYR A 421 -38.69 -22.02 -14.00
CA TYR A 421 -37.32 -22.14 -14.52
C TYR A 421 -36.22 -22.02 -13.43
N GLY A 422 -36.60 -22.09 -12.15
CA GLY A 422 -35.72 -21.79 -11.02
C GLY A 422 -36.49 -21.06 -9.93
N ASP A 423 -35.84 -20.78 -8.80
CA ASP A 423 -36.46 -20.01 -7.73
C ASP A 423 -36.53 -18.52 -8.11
N VAL A 424 -37.51 -17.83 -7.54
CA VAL A 424 -37.78 -16.41 -7.79
C VAL A 424 -37.67 -15.66 -6.47
N LEU A 425 -36.77 -14.69 -6.44
CA LEU A 425 -36.60 -13.75 -5.32
C LEU A 425 -37.49 -12.52 -5.57
N GLU A 426 -38.38 -12.24 -4.63
CA GLU A 426 -39.23 -11.04 -4.63
C GLU A 426 -38.93 -10.20 -3.39
N PHE A 427 -38.89 -8.88 -3.56
CA PHE A 427 -38.77 -7.92 -2.46
C PHE A 427 -39.35 -6.56 -2.86
N ALA A 428 -39.71 -5.72 -1.88
CA ALA A 428 -40.18 -4.37 -2.13
C ALA A 428 -39.06 -3.35 -1.87
N ARG A 429 -38.62 -2.65 -2.91
CA ARG A 429 -37.70 -1.50 -2.83
C ARG A 429 -38.51 -0.22 -2.74
N ASN A 430 -38.44 0.48 -1.61
CA ASN A 430 -39.23 1.70 -1.37
C ASN A 430 -40.74 1.48 -1.65
N GLY A 431 -41.25 0.29 -1.34
CA GLY A 431 -42.64 -0.13 -1.60
C GLY A 431 -42.95 -0.56 -3.04
N VAL A 432 -41.97 -0.59 -3.94
CA VAL A 432 -42.09 -1.06 -5.32
C VAL A 432 -41.57 -2.49 -5.42
N LEU A 433 -42.38 -3.40 -5.94
CA LEU A 433 -42.00 -4.80 -6.12
C LEU A 433 -40.87 -4.94 -7.14
N VAL A 434 -39.84 -5.68 -6.75
CA VAL A 434 -38.73 -6.17 -7.58
C VAL A 434 -38.79 -7.69 -7.60
N THR A 435 -38.50 -8.27 -8.77
CA THR A 435 -38.51 -9.71 -8.99
C THR A 435 -37.22 -10.09 -9.72
N GLN A 436 -36.48 -11.04 -9.17
CA GLN A 436 -35.21 -11.54 -9.72
C GLN A 436 -35.29 -13.06 -9.86
N HIS A 437 -34.82 -13.59 -10.99
CA HIS A 437 -34.67 -15.02 -11.19
C HIS A 437 -33.34 -15.50 -10.60
N THR A 438 -33.34 -16.70 -10.02
CA THR A 438 -32.16 -17.34 -9.42
C THR A 438 -31.98 -18.75 -9.97
N GLU A 439 -30.73 -19.17 -10.14
CA GLU A 439 -30.29 -20.48 -10.61
C GLU A 439 -29.33 -21.12 -9.58
N HIS A 440 -29.88 -21.64 -8.48
CA HIS A 440 -29.07 -22.33 -7.48
C HIS A 440 -28.55 -23.68 -7.97
N MET A 441 -27.29 -23.99 -7.66
CA MET A 441 -26.69 -25.30 -7.93
C MET A 441 -27.10 -26.37 -6.91
N SER A 442 -27.48 -25.95 -5.70
CA SER A 442 -28.11 -26.75 -4.64
C SER A 442 -28.89 -25.81 -3.71
N ASP A 443 -29.76 -26.39 -2.89
CA ASP A 443 -30.54 -25.75 -1.83
C ASP A 443 -29.72 -24.98 -0.78
N ASP A 444 -28.40 -25.17 -0.73
CA ASP A 444 -27.54 -24.54 0.27
C ASP A 444 -26.53 -23.56 -0.35
N TYR A 445 -26.60 -23.23 -1.65
CA TYR A 445 -25.65 -22.32 -2.31
C TYR A 445 -26.32 -21.11 -2.92
N LEU A 446 -25.85 -19.92 -2.54
CA LEU A 446 -26.27 -18.66 -3.13
C LEU A 446 -25.93 -18.58 -4.62
N ASP A 447 -26.86 -18.02 -5.40
CA ASP A 447 -26.58 -17.64 -6.79
C ASP A 447 -25.89 -16.26 -6.82
N HIS A 448 -24.55 -16.27 -6.88
CA HIS A 448 -23.75 -15.05 -6.97
C HIS A 448 -23.99 -14.22 -8.24
N LEU A 449 -24.44 -14.84 -9.33
CA LEU A 449 -24.78 -14.12 -10.54
C LEU A 449 -26.07 -13.33 -10.32
N ALA A 450 -27.11 -13.97 -9.77
CA ALA A 450 -28.34 -13.27 -9.42
C ALA A 450 -28.10 -12.14 -8.40
N ILE A 451 -27.19 -12.32 -7.43
CA ILE A 451 -26.80 -11.25 -6.49
C ILE A 451 -26.19 -10.07 -7.23
N THR A 452 -25.27 -10.33 -8.17
CA THR A 452 -24.66 -9.29 -8.99
C THR A 452 -25.70 -8.56 -9.84
N GLU A 453 -26.76 -9.24 -10.29
CA GLU A 453 -27.83 -8.64 -11.07
C GLU A 453 -28.80 -7.81 -10.23
N PHE A 454 -29.21 -8.28 -9.04
CA PHE A 454 -30.16 -7.52 -8.22
C PHE A 454 -29.51 -6.39 -7.43
N ILE A 455 -28.19 -6.40 -7.20
CA ILE A 455 -27.55 -5.38 -6.36
C ILE A 455 -27.73 -3.97 -6.95
N ASP A 456 -27.83 -3.83 -8.28
CA ASP A 456 -28.12 -2.55 -8.93
C ASP A 456 -29.53 -2.01 -8.55
N HIS A 457 -30.44 -2.87 -8.09
CA HIS A 457 -31.75 -2.45 -7.62
C HIS A 457 -31.71 -1.81 -6.22
N VAL A 458 -30.66 -2.04 -5.43
CA VAL A 458 -30.49 -1.41 -4.11
C VAL A 458 -29.69 -0.11 -4.17
N ASP A 459 -29.21 0.29 -5.34
CA ASP A 459 -28.66 1.63 -5.54
C ASP A 459 -29.71 2.70 -5.24
N PRO A 460 -29.35 3.81 -4.56
CA PRO A 460 -30.22 4.97 -4.46
C PRO A 460 -30.54 5.59 -5.82
N ASP A 461 -31.62 6.36 -5.89
CA ASP A 461 -31.90 7.16 -7.08
C ASP A 461 -30.82 8.26 -7.21
N PRO A 462 -30.19 8.48 -8.39
CA PRO A 462 -29.04 9.38 -8.54
C PRO A 462 -29.26 10.85 -8.13
N GLY A 463 -30.51 11.27 -7.95
CA GLY A 463 -30.86 12.60 -7.48
C GLY A 463 -30.76 12.77 -5.96
N ASP A 464 -30.79 11.66 -5.22
CA ASP A 464 -30.77 11.64 -3.75
C ASP A 464 -29.38 11.29 -3.21
N ASP A 465 -28.71 10.32 -3.84
CA ASP A 465 -27.35 9.90 -3.52
C ASP A 465 -26.66 9.38 -4.79
N ILE A 466 -25.39 9.77 -4.98
CA ILE A 466 -24.59 9.38 -6.14
C ILE A 466 -23.77 8.10 -5.91
N ARG A 467 -23.80 7.57 -4.67
CA ARG A 467 -23.17 6.30 -4.33
C ARG A 467 -23.92 5.13 -4.97
N ARG A 468 -23.18 4.09 -5.30
CA ARG A 468 -23.71 2.82 -5.84
C ARG A 468 -22.87 1.65 -5.38
N PHE A 469 -23.42 0.46 -5.48
CA PHE A 469 -22.69 -0.77 -5.25
C PHE A 469 -21.80 -1.10 -6.45
N TYR A 470 -20.55 -1.44 -6.16
CA TYR A 470 -19.59 -1.92 -7.14
C TYR A 470 -19.14 -3.32 -6.77
N LEU A 471 -19.17 -4.24 -7.74
CA LEU A 471 -18.60 -5.57 -7.54
C LEU A 471 -17.08 -5.46 -7.41
N VAL A 472 -16.54 -5.99 -6.31
CA VAL A 472 -15.11 -5.95 -6.02
C VAL A 472 -14.40 -7.15 -6.65
N GLY A 473 -13.63 -6.89 -7.70
CA GLY A 473 -12.67 -7.81 -8.30
C GLY A 473 -11.30 -7.72 -7.64
N PHE A 474 -10.68 -8.88 -7.39
CA PHE A 474 -9.36 -9.02 -6.78
C PHE A 474 -8.68 -10.31 -7.25
N VAL A 475 -7.38 -10.43 -6.98
CA VAL A 475 -6.62 -11.66 -7.28
C VAL A 475 -7.07 -12.76 -6.32
N ARG A 476 -7.82 -13.74 -6.82
CA ARG A 476 -8.23 -14.92 -6.04
C ARG A 476 -7.05 -15.90 -5.90
N LEU A 477 -6.89 -16.45 -4.70
CA LEU A 477 -6.01 -17.59 -4.48
C LEU A 477 -6.81 -18.88 -4.64
N ARG A 478 -6.18 -19.94 -5.16
CA ARG A 478 -6.84 -21.19 -5.52
C ARG A 478 -7.63 -21.83 -4.37
N ASP A 479 -7.10 -21.71 -3.15
CA ASP A 479 -7.63 -22.34 -1.93
C ASP A 479 -8.13 -21.29 -0.91
N ALA A 480 -8.51 -20.09 -1.38
CA ALA A 480 -8.99 -19.00 -0.52
C ALA A 480 -10.44 -18.60 -0.83
N ASN A 481 -10.92 -17.64 -0.05
CA ASN A 481 -12.28 -17.11 -0.02
C ASN A 481 -12.99 -17.02 -1.39
N TYR A 482 -14.17 -17.65 -1.49
CA TYR A 482 -15.05 -17.60 -2.66
C TYR A 482 -16.13 -16.51 -2.56
N GLU A 483 -16.11 -15.69 -1.52
CA GLU A 483 -17.04 -14.57 -1.35
C GLU A 483 -17.00 -13.61 -2.53
N SER A 484 -18.17 -13.01 -2.79
CA SER A 484 -18.31 -11.80 -3.59
C SER A 484 -18.49 -10.62 -2.66
N TYR A 485 -17.82 -9.52 -2.95
CA TYR A 485 -17.95 -8.29 -2.17
C TYR A 485 -18.50 -7.17 -3.02
N PHE A 486 -19.33 -6.33 -2.42
CA PHE A 486 -19.90 -5.16 -3.07
C PHE A 486 -19.62 -3.93 -2.20
N VAL A 487 -18.86 -2.98 -2.73
CA VAL A 487 -18.53 -1.73 -2.02
C VAL A 487 -19.48 -0.62 -2.42
N PHE A 488 -20.02 0.10 -1.44
CA PHE A 488 -20.90 1.22 -1.66
C PHE A 488 -20.12 2.54 -1.66
N ALA A 489 -19.97 3.15 -2.84
CA ALA A 489 -19.04 4.27 -3.04
C ALA A 489 -19.52 5.24 -4.12
N THR A 490 -19.03 6.49 -4.10
CA THR A 490 -19.15 7.37 -5.27
C THR A 490 -18.19 6.94 -6.38
N PRO A 491 -18.38 7.39 -7.64
CA PRO A 491 -17.42 7.11 -8.71
C PRO A 491 -15.99 7.57 -8.41
N GLU A 492 -15.83 8.70 -7.74
CA GLU A 492 -14.51 9.21 -7.33
C GLU A 492 -13.88 8.34 -6.24
N GLN A 493 -14.66 7.93 -5.24
CA GLN A 493 -14.21 7.03 -4.18
C GLN A 493 -13.81 5.66 -4.76
N ALA A 494 -14.62 5.10 -5.67
CA ALA A 494 -14.31 3.86 -6.35
C ALA A 494 -12.97 3.93 -7.10
N ALA A 495 -12.73 4.99 -7.87
CA ALA A 495 -11.45 5.17 -8.59
C ALA A 495 -10.23 5.24 -7.65
N VAL A 496 -10.39 5.85 -6.47
CA VAL A 496 -9.33 5.88 -5.45
C VAL A 496 -9.12 4.51 -4.79
N LEU A 497 -10.19 3.74 -4.55
CA LEU A 497 -10.08 2.37 -4.01
C LEU A 497 -9.41 1.42 -5.00
N GLU A 498 -9.73 1.49 -6.30
CA GLU A 498 -9.07 0.69 -7.34
C GLU A 498 -7.56 0.92 -7.38
N THR A 499 -7.15 2.18 -7.23
CA THR A 499 -5.74 2.59 -7.31
C THR A 499 -5.01 2.33 -6.00
N GLY A 500 -5.51 2.80 -4.86
CA GLY A 500 -4.84 2.65 -3.56
C GLY A 500 -4.85 1.24 -2.99
N LEU A 501 -5.84 0.41 -3.34
CA LEU A 501 -5.97 -0.95 -2.80
C LEU A 501 -5.69 -2.06 -3.81
N GLY A 502 -5.47 -1.72 -5.09
CA GLY A 502 -5.21 -2.72 -6.13
C GLY A 502 -6.44 -3.52 -6.55
N LEU A 503 -7.64 -2.98 -6.30
CA LEU A 503 -8.91 -3.62 -6.62
C LEU A 503 -9.34 -3.32 -8.08
N GLU A 504 -10.35 -4.05 -8.54
CA GLU A 504 -11.16 -3.70 -9.71
C GLU A 504 -12.60 -3.47 -9.25
N LEU A 505 -13.19 -2.32 -9.55
CA LEU A 505 -14.56 -2.01 -9.16
C LEU A 505 -15.41 -1.89 -10.42
N ARG A 506 -16.41 -2.76 -10.55
CA ARG A 506 -17.26 -2.87 -11.74
C ARG A 506 -18.69 -2.46 -11.47
#